data_AF-A0A259MQL3-F1
#
_entry.id   AF-A0A259MQL3-F1
#
_cell.length_a   1.000
_cell.length_b   1.000
_cell.length_c   1.000
_cell.angle_alpha   90.00
_cell.angle_beta   90.00
_cell.angle_gamma   90.00
#
_symmetry.space_group_name_H-M   'P 1'
#
loop_
_entity.id
_entity.type
_entity.pdbx_description
1 polymer ?
#
loop_
_entity_poly.entity_id
_entity_poly.type
_entity_poly.pdbx_seq_one_letter_code
_entity_poly.pdbx_strand_id
1 'polypeptide(L)'
;MIRMPLASASLLAIAISLAGCGEDKAPAAQAAAPAAATESAAPVSAVKVDEAAAKAVVNHYADLALAVFSDAASTGKALQTAVDALLADPSEATLKAARQAWLAARIPYMQTEVFRFGNPVVDEWEGQLNAWPLDEGLIDYVADDYQHALGNPGAQANIIANTEIQVGED
;
A
#
# COMPACT_ATOMS: atom_id res chain seq x y z
N MET A 1 39.89 -31.35 25.64
CA MET A 1 41.06 -30.44 25.65
C MET A 1 41.00 -29.61 24.36
N ILE A 2 40.32 -28.46 24.40
CA ILE A 2 40.88 -27.08 24.40
C ILE A 2 41.47 -26.66 23.02
N ARG A 3 40.75 -25.79 22.29
CA ARG A 3 41.12 -24.42 21.83
C ARG A 3 40.42 -24.02 20.51
N MET A 4 39.55 -23.00 20.57
CA MET A 4 39.36 -22.03 19.47
C MET A 4 40.65 -21.19 19.32
N PRO A 5 40.83 -20.40 18.24
CA PRO A 5 40.42 -18.99 18.36
C PRO A 5 40.06 -18.21 17.06
N LEU A 6 39.41 -17.04 17.28
CA LEU A 6 39.43 -15.75 16.55
C LEU A 6 38.83 -15.69 15.12
N ALA A 7 37.65 -15.09 14.88
CA ALA A 7 37.26 -13.67 14.98
C ALA A 7 37.89 -12.77 13.90
N SER A 8 37.08 -12.29 12.95
CA SER A 8 37.23 -11.01 12.26
C SER A 8 35.90 -10.66 11.56
N ALA A 9 35.07 -9.86 12.24
CA ALA A 9 33.92 -9.20 11.65
C ALA A 9 34.32 -7.76 11.32
N SER A 10 34.43 -7.44 10.04
CA SER A 10 34.64 -6.07 9.55
C SER A 10 33.29 -5.38 9.44
N LEU A 11 33.01 -4.43 10.33
CA LEU A 11 31.87 -3.51 10.24
C LEU A 11 32.41 -2.12 9.85
N LEU A 12 32.20 -1.73 8.60
CA LEU A 12 32.43 -0.37 8.12
C LEU A 12 31.06 0.25 7.84
N ALA A 13 30.54 1.02 8.81
CA ALA A 13 29.37 1.87 8.61
C ALA A 13 29.85 3.32 8.62
N ILE A 14 29.88 3.95 7.45
CA ILE A 14 30.11 5.39 7.28
C ILE A 14 28.73 6.04 7.16
N ALA A 15 28.27 6.70 8.23
CA ALA A 15 27.11 7.58 8.20
C ALA A 15 27.60 9.03 8.10
N ILE A 16 27.50 9.63 6.91
CA ILE A 16 27.70 11.06 6.69
C ILE A 16 26.32 11.72 6.81
N SER A 17 26.08 12.42 7.92
CA SER A 17 24.95 13.33 8.06
C SER A 17 25.47 14.76 7.96
N LEU A 18 25.29 15.39 6.80
CA LEU A 18 25.44 16.84 6.62
C LEU A 18 24.07 17.49 6.86
N ALA A 19 23.87 18.02 8.07
CA ALA A 19 22.91 19.08 8.32
C ALA A 19 23.59 20.42 8.00
N GLY A 20 23.00 21.18 7.07
CA GLY A 20 23.47 22.50 6.68
C GLY A 20 22.83 23.63 7.49
N CYS A 21 23.60 24.72 7.57
CA CYS A 21 23.25 26.12 7.85
C CYS A 21 23.17 26.58 9.31
N GLY A 22 24.07 27.50 9.67
CA GLY A 22 23.95 28.42 10.80
C GLY A 22 25.28 28.74 11.47
N GLU A 23 25.92 29.84 11.06
CA GLU A 23 27.16 30.39 11.59
C GLU A 23 27.17 30.72 13.12
N ASP A 24 28.39 30.70 13.66
CA ASP A 24 28.95 31.42 14.82
C ASP A 24 29.36 30.66 16.10
N LYS A 25 30.59 31.03 16.51
CA LYS A 25 31.57 30.37 17.38
C LYS A 25 31.23 30.32 18.88
N ALA A 26 31.41 29.14 19.48
CA ALA A 26 32.15 28.93 20.75
C ALA A 26 32.59 27.45 20.86
N PRO A 27 33.80 27.11 21.36
CA PRO A 27 34.17 25.72 21.59
C PRO A 27 33.44 25.23 22.85
N ALA A 28 32.32 24.53 22.68
CA ALA A 28 31.67 23.84 23.77
C ALA A 28 32.57 22.69 24.24
N ALA A 29 32.84 22.64 25.54
CA ALA A 29 33.50 21.50 26.16
C ALA A 29 32.70 20.23 25.86
N GLN A 30 33.31 19.29 25.14
CA GLN A 30 32.71 18.00 24.81
C GLN A 30 32.47 17.23 26.11
N ALA A 31 31.25 17.24 26.61
CA ALA A 31 30.84 16.33 27.67
C ALA A 31 30.98 14.90 27.12
N ALA A 32 31.68 14.03 27.87
CA ALA A 32 31.82 12.63 27.52
C ALA A 32 30.42 12.00 27.35
N ALA A 33 30.23 11.29 26.23
CA ALA A 33 29.01 10.53 25.99
C ALA A 33 28.78 9.53 27.15
N PRO A 34 27.55 9.42 27.69
CA PRO A 34 27.26 8.39 28.68
C PRO A 34 27.51 7.02 28.05
N ALA A 35 28.32 6.21 28.72
CA ALA A 35 28.54 4.82 28.33
C ALA A 35 27.19 4.11 28.34
N ALA A 36 26.80 3.52 27.20
CA ALA A 36 25.62 2.68 27.11
C ALA A 36 25.83 1.47 28.05
N ALA A 37 25.08 1.44 29.14
CA ALA A 37 24.96 0.24 29.95
C ALA A 37 24.30 -0.84 29.09
N THR A 38 25.01 -1.94 28.86
CA THR A 38 24.41 -3.16 28.33
C THR A 38 23.59 -3.77 29.47
N GLU A 39 22.32 -3.40 29.57
CA GLU A 39 21.38 -4.15 30.39
C GLU A 39 21.23 -5.54 29.79
N SER A 40 21.64 -6.54 30.56
CA SER A 40 21.36 -7.95 30.26
C SER A 40 19.86 -8.16 30.31
N ALA A 41 19.23 -8.37 29.16
CA ALA A 41 17.82 -8.71 29.09
C ALA A 41 17.57 -10.00 29.90
N ALA A 42 16.72 -9.91 30.93
CA ALA A 42 16.27 -11.08 31.67
C ALA A 42 15.61 -12.09 30.73
N PRO A 43 15.73 -13.41 30.98
CA PRO A 43 15.07 -14.41 30.14
C PRO A 43 13.55 -14.19 30.19
N VAL A 44 12.97 -13.85 29.04
CA VAL A 44 11.52 -13.74 28.88
C VAL A 44 10.97 -15.15 29.07
N SER A 45 10.27 -15.38 30.17
CA SER A 45 9.61 -16.66 30.40
C SER A 45 8.53 -16.84 29.33
N ALA A 46 8.53 -17.99 28.65
CA ALA A 46 7.53 -18.30 27.64
C ALA A 46 6.13 -18.31 28.30
N VAL A 47 5.32 -17.32 27.96
CA VAL A 47 3.91 -17.26 28.36
C VAL A 47 3.18 -18.38 27.61
N LYS A 48 2.51 -19.28 28.34
CA LYS A 48 1.59 -20.25 27.71
C LYS A 48 0.42 -19.50 27.11
N VAL A 49 0.15 -19.74 25.82
CA VAL A 49 -1.03 -19.21 25.13
C VAL A 49 -2.26 -19.93 25.66
N ASP A 50 -3.31 -19.17 25.97
CA ASP A 50 -4.64 -19.73 26.20
C ASP A 50 -5.27 -20.06 24.84
N GLU A 51 -5.36 -21.35 24.54
CA GLU A 51 -5.91 -21.88 23.30
C GLU A 51 -7.37 -21.47 23.05
N ALA A 52 -8.18 -21.32 24.10
CA ALA A 52 -9.57 -20.90 23.95
C ALA A 52 -9.65 -19.41 23.58
N ALA A 53 -8.85 -18.58 24.24
CA ALA A 53 -8.73 -17.16 23.90
C ALA A 53 -8.19 -16.96 22.48
N ALA A 54 -7.16 -17.73 22.09
CA ALA A 54 -6.59 -17.67 20.73
C ALA A 54 -7.65 -17.99 19.65
N LYS A 55 -8.45 -19.04 19.84
CA LYS A 55 -9.54 -19.38 18.92
C LYS A 55 -10.61 -18.29 18.84
N ALA A 56 -10.96 -17.68 19.97
CA ALA A 56 -11.92 -16.58 20.00
C ALA A 56 -11.44 -15.37 19.19
N VAL A 57 -10.14 -15.04 19.28
CA VAL A 57 -9.54 -13.95 18.48
C VAL A 57 -9.62 -14.25 16.99
N VAL A 58 -9.27 -15.46 16.56
CA VAL A 58 -9.30 -15.84 15.14
C VAL A 58 -10.73 -15.80 14.59
N ASN A 59 -11.71 -16.32 15.34
CA ASN A 59 -13.11 -16.29 14.92
C ASN A 59 -13.61 -14.85 14.79
N HIS A 60 -13.31 -13.99 15.76
CA HIS A 60 -13.72 -12.59 15.71
C HIS A 60 -13.07 -11.84 14.54
N TYR A 61 -11.80 -12.12 14.24
CA TYR A 61 -11.13 -11.58 13.05
C TYR A 61 -11.85 -11.97 11.76
N ALA A 62 -12.28 -13.24 11.63
CA ALA A 62 -13.04 -13.70 10.48
C ALA A 62 -14.42 -13.03 10.37
N ASP A 63 -15.12 -12.85 11.48
CA ASP A 63 -16.41 -12.14 11.52
C ASP A 63 -16.25 -10.68 11.07
N LEU A 64 -15.20 -10.00 11.53
CA LEU A 64 -14.87 -8.63 11.12
C LEU A 64 -14.55 -8.56 9.62
N ALA A 65 -13.70 -9.47 9.12
CA ALA A 65 -13.36 -9.53 7.71
C ALA A 65 -14.63 -9.70 6.85
N LEU A 66 -15.50 -10.64 7.22
CA LEU A 66 -16.76 -10.89 6.51
C LEU A 66 -17.65 -9.64 6.50
N ALA A 67 -17.80 -8.96 7.65
CA ALA A 67 -18.60 -7.75 7.74
C ALA A 67 -18.07 -6.64 6.81
N VAL A 68 -16.76 -6.36 6.87
CA VAL A 68 -16.12 -5.31 6.08
C VAL A 68 -16.19 -5.62 4.57
N PHE A 69 -15.91 -6.85 4.16
CA PHE A 69 -16.05 -7.25 2.75
C PHE A 69 -17.51 -7.23 2.27
N SER A 70 -18.47 -7.53 3.14
CA SER A 70 -19.89 -7.45 2.80
C SER A 70 -20.33 -6.01 2.53
N ASP A 71 -19.86 -5.06 3.34
CA ASP A 71 -20.13 -3.63 3.14
C ASP A 71 -19.48 -3.11 1.85
N ALA A 72 -18.23 -3.50 1.58
CA ALA A 72 -17.53 -3.17 0.34
C ALA A 72 -18.26 -3.74 -0.89
N ALA A 73 -18.69 -5.01 -0.84
CA ALA A 73 -19.42 -5.64 -1.94
C ALA A 73 -20.79 -5.00 -2.17
N SER A 74 -21.52 -4.65 -1.10
CA SER A 74 -22.82 -3.99 -1.18
C SER A 74 -22.72 -2.63 -1.87
N THR A 75 -21.77 -1.80 -1.43
CA THR A 75 -21.55 -0.48 -2.01
C THR A 75 -20.94 -0.53 -3.42
N GLY A 76 -20.10 -1.53 -3.72
CA GLY A 76 -19.60 -1.79 -5.07
C GLY A 76 -20.72 -2.11 -6.08
N LYS A 77 -21.72 -2.90 -5.67
CA LYS A 77 -22.92 -3.16 -6.50
C LYS A 77 -23.78 -1.91 -6.71
N ALA A 78 -23.89 -1.07 -5.68
CA ALA A 78 -24.58 0.21 -5.80
C ALA A 78 -23.85 1.16 -6.77
N LEU A 79 -22.51 1.19 -6.74
CA LEU A 79 -21.70 1.89 -7.74
C LEU A 79 -21.95 1.34 -9.15
N GLN A 80 -21.91 0.02 -9.34
CA GLN A 80 -22.21 -0.59 -10.63
C GLN A 80 -23.57 -0.14 -11.18
N THR A 81 -24.61 -0.16 -10.35
CA THR A 81 -25.96 0.30 -10.73
C THR A 81 -25.96 1.78 -11.15
N ALA A 82 -25.21 2.64 -10.46
CA ALA A 82 -25.11 4.06 -10.81
C ALA A 82 -24.33 4.29 -12.11
N VAL A 83 -23.30 3.48 -12.38
CA VAL A 83 -22.57 3.48 -13.65
C VAL A 83 -23.47 3.02 -14.79
N ASP A 84 -24.23 1.94 -14.60
CA ASP A 84 -25.18 1.44 -15.61
C ASP A 84 -26.23 2.51 -15.96
N ALA A 85 -26.72 3.26 -14.96
CA ALA A 85 -27.62 4.39 -15.19
C ALA A 85 -26.96 5.54 -15.96
N LEU A 86 -25.69 5.87 -15.68
CA LEU A 86 -24.92 6.84 -16.44
C LEU A 86 -24.73 6.41 -17.90
N LEU A 87 -24.45 5.13 -18.14
CA LEU A 87 -24.27 4.59 -19.50
C LEU A 87 -25.59 4.59 -20.29
N ALA A 88 -26.72 4.31 -19.63
CA ALA A 88 -28.04 4.30 -20.26
C ALA A 88 -28.59 5.70 -20.57
N ASP A 89 -28.35 6.68 -19.70
CA ASP A 89 -28.79 8.07 -19.86
C ASP A 89 -27.67 9.05 -19.44
N PRO A 90 -26.71 9.34 -20.34
CA PRO A 90 -25.61 10.23 -20.04
C PRO A 90 -26.08 11.67 -19.80
N SER A 91 -26.01 12.12 -18.55
CA SER A 91 -26.38 13.49 -18.15
C SER A 91 -25.54 13.95 -16.95
N GLU A 92 -25.56 15.24 -16.65
CA GLU A 92 -24.90 15.74 -15.43
C GLU A 92 -25.47 15.09 -14.16
N ALA A 93 -26.77 14.79 -14.15
CA ALA A 93 -27.44 14.17 -13.01
C ALA A 93 -26.94 12.74 -12.78
N THR A 94 -26.89 11.92 -13.83
CA THR A 94 -26.40 10.54 -13.73
C THR A 94 -24.89 10.47 -13.47
N LEU A 95 -24.11 11.40 -14.03
CA LEU A 95 -22.67 11.52 -13.76
C LEU A 95 -22.41 11.87 -12.29
N LYS A 96 -23.17 12.82 -11.74
CA LYS A 96 -23.10 13.19 -10.32
C LYS A 96 -23.47 12.00 -9.43
N ALA A 97 -24.51 11.25 -9.77
CA ALA A 97 -24.91 10.06 -9.03
C ALA A 97 -23.82 8.99 -9.03
N ALA A 98 -23.19 8.70 -10.18
CA ALA A 98 -22.08 7.75 -10.28
C ALA A 98 -20.86 8.19 -9.44
N ARG A 99 -20.49 9.47 -9.47
CA ARG A 99 -19.40 10.03 -8.63
C ARG A 99 -19.69 9.88 -7.14
N GLN A 100 -20.93 10.15 -6.72
CA GLN A 100 -21.34 9.99 -5.31
C GLN A 100 -21.31 8.53 -4.88
N ALA A 101 -21.78 7.61 -5.74
CA ALA A 101 -21.72 6.18 -5.47
C ALA A 101 -20.26 5.68 -5.39
N TRP A 102 -19.34 6.24 -6.20
CA TRP A 102 -17.92 5.89 -6.15
C TRP A 102 -17.31 6.28 -4.81
N LEU A 103 -17.57 7.51 -4.34
CA LEU A 103 -17.12 7.97 -3.02
C LEU A 103 -17.67 7.08 -1.89
N ALA A 104 -18.95 6.70 -1.98
CA ALA A 104 -19.57 5.83 -1.01
C ALA A 104 -18.97 4.42 -1.02
N ALA A 105 -18.67 3.86 -2.18
CA ALA A 105 -18.03 2.54 -2.32
C ALA A 105 -16.56 2.55 -1.86
N ARG A 106 -15.86 3.68 -2.02
CA ARG A 106 -14.46 3.80 -1.64
C ARG A 106 -14.27 3.66 -0.12
N ILE A 107 -15.18 4.17 0.69
CA ILE A 107 -15.06 4.16 2.16
C ILE A 107 -14.92 2.74 2.75
N PRO A 108 -15.86 1.80 2.52
CA PRO A 108 -15.74 0.43 3.04
C PRO A 108 -14.64 -0.36 2.29
N TYR A 109 -14.40 -0.07 1.01
CA TYR A 109 -13.28 -0.68 0.28
C TYR A 109 -11.94 -0.43 0.97
N MET A 110 -11.62 0.82 1.35
CA MET A 110 -10.34 1.12 2.01
C MET A 110 -10.14 0.34 3.32
N GLN A 111 -11.23 -0.04 3.99
CA GLN A 111 -11.15 -0.84 5.22
C GLN A 111 -10.81 -2.31 4.93
N THR A 112 -11.03 -2.82 3.71
CA THR A 112 -10.66 -4.19 3.34
C THR A 112 -9.15 -4.38 3.25
N GLU A 113 -8.39 -3.32 3.02
CA GLU A 113 -6.95 -3.40 2.77
C GLU A 113 -6.16 -4.02 3.92
N VAL A 114 -6.61 -3.83 5.17
CA VAL A 114 -5.94 -4.41 6.34
C VAL A 114 -5.98 -5.94 6.35
N PHE A 115 -6.93 -6.53 5.62
CA PHE A 115 -7.09 -7.98 5.53
C PHE A 115 -6.27 -8.60 4.39
N ARG A 116 -5.57 -7.79 3.58
CA ARG A 116 -4.67 -8.31 2.52
C ARG A 116 -3.47 -9.05 3.10
N PHE A 117 -2.92 -8.51 4.19
CA PHE A 117 -1.74 -9.03 4.86
C PHE A 117 -2.10 -10.26 5.69
N GLY A 118 -1.97 -11.44 5.06
CA GLY A 118 -2.30 -12.74 5.68
C GLY A 118 -3.34 -13.55 4.90
N ASN A 119 -3.93 -12.98 3.84
CA ASN A 119 -4.87 -13.68 2.97
C ASN A 119 -4.37 -13.60 1.52
N PRO A 120 -3.52 -14.55 1.06
CA PRO A 120 -2.93 -14.52 -0.28
C PRO A 120 -3.96 -14.37 -1.40
N VAL A 121 -5.12 -15.01 -1.26
CA VAL A 121 -6.23 -14.90 -2.21
C VAL A 121 -6.75 -13.46 -2.33
N VAL A 122 -6.78 -12.68 -1.25
CA VAL A 122 -7.20 -11.27 -1.30
C VAL A 122 -6.11 -10.43 -1.97
N ASP A 123 -4.85 -10.66 -1.60
CA ASP A 123 -3.73 -9.86 -2.10
C ASP A 123 -3.47 -10.06 -3.60
N GLU A 124 -3.63 -11.29 -4.10
CA GLU A 124 -3.53 -11.62 -5.54
C GLU A 124 -4.53 -10.84 -6.40
N TRP A 125 -5.70 -10.50 -5.85
CA TRP A 125 -6.75 -9.77 -6.57
C TRP A 125 -6.60 -8.24 -6.51
N GLU A 126 -5.85 -7.69 -5.54
CA GLU A 126 -5.79 -6.23 -5.33
C GLU A 126 -5.34 -5.47 -6.57
N GLY A 127 -4.31 -5.99 -7.25
CA GLY A 127 -3.73 -5.33 -8.42
C GLY A 127 -4.72 -5.16 -9.58
N GLN A 128 -5.79 -5.96 -9.62
CA GLN A 128 -6.85 -5.83 -10.63
C GLN A 128 -7.94 -4.83 -10.23
N LEU A 129 -8.08 -4.55 -8.94
CA LEU A 129 -9.19 -3.77 -8.39
C LEU A 129 -8.81 -2.31 -8.08
N ASN A 130 -7.58 -2.08 -7.63
CA ASN A 130 -7.12 -0.79 -7.12
C ASN A 130 -5.68 -0.50 -7.57
N ALA A 131 -5.41 -0.77 -8.84
CA ALA A 131 -4.12 -0.48 -9.46
C ALA A 131 -3.78 1.02 -9.35
N TRP A 132 -2.54 1.29 -8.94
CA TRP A 132 -1.95 2.61 -8.99
C TRP A 132 -0.41 2.48 -9.12
N PRO A 133 0.27 3.27 -9.98
CA PRO A 133 -0.27 4.28 -10.88
C PRO A 133 -1.10 3.67 -12.03
N LEU A 134 -1.95 4.50 -12.65
CA LEU A 134 -2.58 4.17 -13.92
C LEU A 134 -1.66 4.58 -15.08
N ASP A 135 -1.98 4.05 -16.26
CA ASP A 135 -1.44 4.58 -17.51
C ASP A 135 -2.55 5.35 -18.21
N GLU A 136 -2.66 6.63 -17.89
CA GLU A 136 -3.78 7.47 -18.29
C GLU A 136 -3.84 7.65 -19.81
N GLY A 137 -2.67 7.69 -20.48
CA GLY A 137 -2.58 7.80 -21.93
C GLY A 137 -3.01 6.53 -22.70
N LEU A 138 -3.00 5.38 -22.03
CA LEU A 138 -3.63 4.17 -22.56
C LEU A 138 -5.17 4.32 -22.54
N ILE A 139 -5.74 4.98 -21.52
CA ILE A 139 -7.19 5.11 -21.36
C ILE A 139 -7.75 6.22 -22.26
N ASP A 140 -7.24 7.45 -22.11
CA ASP A 140 -7.71 8.65 -22.81
C ASP A 140 -6.54 9.58 -23.15
N TYR A 141 -6.80 10.71 -23.82
CA TYR A 141 -5.77 11.68 -24.15
C TYR A 141 -5.12 12.30 -22.89
N VAL A 142 -3.82 12.56 -22.99
CA VAL A 142 -3.01 13.26 -21.97
C VAL A 142 -2.32 14.47 -22.61
N ALA A 143 -1.70 15.33 -21.80
CA ALA A 143 -0.87 16.41 -22.32
C ALA A 143 0.38 15.86 -23.03
N ASP A 144 0.89 16.59 -24.03
CA ASP A 144 2.05 16.16 -24.84
C ASP A 144 3.32 15.91 -24.01
N ASP A 145 3.46 16.58 -22.87
CA ASP A 145 4.59 16.44 -21.95
C ASP A 145 4.38 15.39 -20.84
N TYR A 146 3.25 14.66 -20.88
CA TYR A 146 2.93 13.64 -19.89
C TYR A 146 3.97 12.52 -19.88
N GLN A 147 4.41 12.14 -18.67
CA GLN A 147 5.36 11.05 -18.48
C GLN A 147 4.61 9.78 -18.09
N HIS A 148 4.58 8.82 -19.00
CA HIS A 148 3.88 7.55 -18.77
C HIS A 148 4.51 6.75 -17.64
N ALA A 149 3.66 6.07 -16.85
CA ALA A 149 4.12 5.21 -15.79
C ALA A 149 4.88 3.99 -16.36
N LEU A 150 6.03 3.68 -15.75
CA LEU A 150 6.75 2.41 -15.93
C LEU A 150 7.13 2.03 -17.38
N GLY A 151 7.14 2.98 -18.32
CA GLY A 151 7.63 2.77 -19.69
C GLY A 151 6.77 1.84 -20.54
N ASN A 152 5.45 1.77 -20.29
CA ASN A 152 4.53 0.98 -21.09
C ASN A 152 4.54 1.40 -22.58
N PRO A 153 4.87 0.51 -23.54
CA PRO A 153 4.84 0.84 -24.97
C PRO A 153 3.45 1.25 -25.49
N GLY A 154 2.38 0.78 -24.85
CA GLY A 154 0.99 1.10 -25.19
C GLY A 154 0.46 2.41 -24.58
N ALA A 155 1.31 3.18 -23.90
CA ALA A 155 0.88 4.32 -23.09
C ALA A 155 0.29 5.51 -23.89
N GLN A 156 0.32 5.46 -25.22
CA GLN A 156 -0.28 6.45 -26.11
C GLN A 156 -1.43 5.86 -26.96
N ALA A 157 -1.85 4.63 -26.66
CA ALA A 157 -2.81 3.92 -27.51
C ALA A 157 -4.22 4.53 -27.47
N ASN A 158 -4.60 5.24 -26.39
CA ASN A 158 -5.91 5.88 -26.21
C ASN A 158 -7.08 5.00 -26.68
N ILE A 159 -7.46 4.03 -25.84
CA ILE A 159 -8.50 3.04 -26.18
C ILE A 159 -9.89 3.66 -26.33
N ILE A 160 -10.13 4.88 -25.83
CA ILE A 160 -11.40 5.58 -26.02
C ILE A 160 -11.50 6.17 -27.43
N ALA A 161 -10.39 6.71 -27.96
CA ALA A 161 -10.38 7.34 -29.28
C ALA A 161 -10.21 6.36 -30.44
N ASN A 162 -9.77 5.12 -30.18
CA ASN A 162 -9.43 4.14 -31.21
C ASN A 162 -10.31 2.88 -31.13
N THR A 163 -10.73 2.37 -32.28
CA THR A 163 -11.52 1.12 -32.37
C THR A 163 -10.64 -0.13 -32.49
N GLU A 164 -9.36 0.04 -32.83
CA GLU A 164 -8.33 -0.98 -32.91
C GLU A 164 -7.04 -0.42 -32.34
N ILE A 165 -6.29 -1.24 -31.59
CA ILE A 165 -5.00 -0.90 -31.01
C ILE A 165 -4.00 -2.03 -31.30
N GLN A 166 -2.76 -1.69 -31.60
CA GLN A 166 -1.68 -2.65 -31.72
C GLN A 166 -1.07 -2.89 -30.34
N VAL A 167 -0.99 -4.16 -29.92
CA VAL A 167 -0.42 -4.56 -28.62
C VAL A 167 0.78 -5.47 -28.86
N GLY A 168 1.99 -5.05 -28.46
CA GLY A 168 3.24 -5.78 -28.65
C GLY A 168 4.16 -5.16 -29.71
N GLU A 169 5.33 -5.78 -29.90
CA GLU A 169 6.19 -5.52 -31.06
C GLU A 169 5.65 -6.36 -32.23
N ASP A 170 5.49 -5.73 -33.41
CA ASP A 170 4.95 -6.25 -34.69
C ASP A 170 4.63 -7.76 -34.80
#